data_AF-J6ES14-F1
#
_entry.id   AF-J6ES14-F1
#
_cell.length_a   1.000
_cell.length_b   1.000
_cell.length_c   1.000
_cell.angle_alpha   90.00
_cell.angle_beta   90.00
_cell.angle_gamma   90.00
#
_symmetry.space_group_name_H-M   'P 1'
#
loop_
_entity.id
_entity.type
_entity.pdbx_description
1 polymer ?
#
loop_
_entity_poly.entity_id
_entity_poly.type
_entity_poly.pdbx_seq_one_letter_code
_entity_poly.pdbx_strand_id
1 'polypeptide(L)'
;MPPPSYPHRHLLLTNLLDEQPDPPQDAFAVGADDNVRGCKLDALLLAGWSISGRKAKPEQRDALQHADNLRLKKGDFEVIGRIGEGQFGTCGAS
;
A
#
# COMPACT_ATOMS: atom_id res chain seq x y z
N MET A 1 6.65 -11.53 -19.72
CA MET A 1 5.62 -10.49 -19.87
C MET A 1 6.14 -9.22 -19.22
N PRO A 2 5.98 -8.04 -19.82
CA PRO A 2 6.33 -6.79 -19.15
C PRO A 2 5.52 -6.64 -17.85
N PRO A 3 6.06 -6.00 -16.81
CA PRO A 3 5.30 -5.74 -15.60
C PRO A 3 4.08 -4.88 -15.93
N PRO A 4 2.92 -5.11 -15.28
CA PRO A 4 1.72 -4.32 -15.50
C PRO A 4 2.01 -2.83 -15.24
N SER A 5 1.50 -1.97 -16.11
CA SER A 5 1.65 -0.52 -15.98
C SER A 5 1.03 -0.03 -14.67
N TYR A 6 1.55 1.06 -14.11
CA TYR A 6 1.04 1.62 -12.85
C TYR A 6 -0.48 1.84 -12.85
N PRO A 7 -1.11 2.42 -13.91
CA PRO A 7 -2.56 2.56 -13.95
C PRO A 7 -3.31 1.22 -13.82
N HIS A 8 -2.80 0.16 -14.44
CA HIS A 8 -3.43 -1.16 -14.34
C HIS A 8 -3.30 -1.73 -12.92
N ARG A 9 -2.13 -1.61 -12.29
CA ARG A 9 -1.94 -2.03 -10.90
C ARG A 9 -2.80 -1.23 -9.92
N HIS A 10 -2.98 0.07 -10.18
CA HIS A 10 -3.84 0.92 -9.37
C HIS A 10 -5.31 0.48 -9.43
N LEU A 11 -5.81 0.11 -10.60
CA LEU A 11 -7.16 -0.46 -10.75
C LEU A 11 -7.31 -1.78 -10.01
N LEU A 12 -6.33 -2.68 -10.13
CA LEU A 12 -6.34 -3.96 -9.41
C LEU A 12 -6.30 -3.75 -7.89
N LEU A 13 -5.51 -2.78 -7.41
CA LEU A 13 -5.43 -2.44 -5.99
C LEU A 13 -6.77 -1.88 -5.51
N THR A 14 -7.39 -1.03 -6.31
CA THR A 14 -8.71 -0.46 -6.00
C THR A 14 -9.76 -1.55 -5.85
N ASN A 15 -9.83 -2.49 -6.80
CA ASN A 15 -10.76 -3.62 -6.73
C ASN A 15 -10.49 -4.49 -5.50
N LEU A 16 -9.22 -4.78 -5.20
CA LEU A 16 -8.84 -5.55 -4.02
C LEU A 16 -9.28 -4.87 -2.72
N LEU A 17 -9.15 -3.54 -2.64
CA LEU A 17 -9.56 -2.76 -1.48
C LEU A 17 -11.09 -2.65 -1.36
N ASP A 18 -11.82 -2.57 -2.48
CA ASP A 18 -13.28 -2.56 -2.47
C ASP A 18 -13.86 -3.88 -1.92
N GLU A 19 -13.15 -5.01 -2.08
CA GLU A 19 -13.50 -6.32 -1.49
C GLU A 19 -13.16 -6.44 0.00
N GLN A 20 -12.33 -5.55 0.57
CA GLN A 20 -11.99 -5.59 1.98
C GLN A 20 -13.11 -5.01 2.86
N PRO A 21 -13.29 -5.54 4.09
CA PRO A 21 -14.25 -4.99 5.03
C PRO A 21 -13.93 -3.53 5.34
N ASP A 22 -14.98 -2.75 5.59
CA ASP A 22 -14.79 -1.37 6.03
C ASP A 22 -14.08 -1.33 7.39
N PRO A 23 -13.10 -0.43 7.57
CA PRO A 23 -12.40 -0.30 8.82
C PRO A 23 -13.37 0.22 9.91
N PRO A 24 -13.13 -0.11 11.20
CA PRO A 24 -13.92 0.44 12.29
C PRO A 24 -13.89 1.98 12.23
N GLN A 25 -15.03 2.64 12.40
CA GLN A 25 -15.14 4.11 12.34
C GLN A 25 -14.18 4.81 13.31
N ASP A 26 -13.86 4.18 14.44
CA ASP A 26 -13.00 4.75 15.48
C ASP A 26 -11.51 4.44 15.28
N ALA A 27 -11.15 3.61 14.30
CA ALA A 27 -9.76 3.14 14.13
C ALA A 27 -8.85 4.18 13.46
N PHE A 28 -9.42 5.16 12.74
CA PHE A 28 -8.68 6.14 11.97
C PHE A 28 -9.22 7.55 12.23
N ALA A 29 -8.33 8.50 12.49
CA ALA A 29 -8.68 9.90 12.79
C ALA A 29 -9.01 10.73 11.53
N VAL A 30 -9.60 10.09 10.51
CA VAL A 30 -9.95 10.72 9.24
C VAL A 30 -11.48 10.82 9.17
N GLY A 31 -12.01 11.95 8.71
CA GLY A 31 -13.45 12.11 8.51
C GLY A 31 -14.01 10.96 7.66
N ALA A 32 -15.13 10.39 8.08
CA ALA A 32 -15.64 9.09 7.63
C ALA A 32 -15.82 8.93 6.11
N ASP A 33 -15.90 10.03 5.35
CA ASP A 33 -16.22 10.02 3.91
C ASP A 33 -15.01 10.22 2.97
N ASP A 34 -13.89 10.78 3.44
CA ASP A 34 -12.87 11.30 2.50
C ASP A 34 -11.80 10.28 2.08
N ASN A 35 -11.61 9.16 2.81
CA ASN A 35 -10.51 8.22 2.50
C ASN A 35 -10.73 6.76 2.93
N VAL A 36 -11.94 6.23 2.74
CA VAL A 36 -12.27 4.84 3.13
C VAL A 36 -11.27 3.82 2.55
N ARG A 37 -10.90 3.95 1.27
CA ARG A 37 -9.94 3.05 0.61
C ARG A 37 -8.53 3.15 1.20
N GLY A 38 -8.07 4.34 1.57
CA GLY A 38 -6.80 4.52 2.27
C GLY A 38 -6.83 3.86 3.65
N CYS A 39 -7.91 4.05 4.41
CA CYS A 39 -8.09 3.39 5.71
C CYS A 39 -8.14 1.86 5.59
N LYS A 40 -8.75 1.31 4.52
CA LYS A 40 -8.71 -0.14 4.22
C LYS A 40 -7.30 -0.64 3.96
N LEU A 41 -6.52 0.10 3.17
CA LEU A 41 -5.12 -0.25 2.91
C LEU A 41 -4.31 -0.21 4.21
N ASP A 42 -4.47 0.82 5.02
CA ASP A 42 -3.76 0.95 6.30
C ASP A 42 -4.15 -0.16 7.27
N ALA A 43 -5.44 -0.50 7.37
CA ALA A 43 -5.90 -1.62 8.18
C ALA A 43 -5.27 -2.95 7.74
N LEU A 44 -5.17 -3.17 6.43
CA LEU A 44 -4.56 -4.36 5.85
C LEU A 44 -3.03 -4.42 6.12
N LEU A 45 -2.33 -3.29 6.02
CA LEU A 45 -0.91 -3.19 6.35
C LEU A 45 -0.65 -3.36 7.86
N LEU A 46 -1.46 -2.75 8.72
CA LEU A 46 -1.41 -2.90 10.18
C LEU A 46 -1.69 -4.34 10.62
N ALA A 47 -2.64 -5.00 9.95
CA ALA A 47 -2.86 -6.43 10.13
C ALA A 47 -1.58 -7.19 9.77
N GLY A 48 -0.94 -6.90 8.64
CA GLY A 48 0.34 -7.49 8.25
C GLY A 48 1.45 -7.33 9.29
N TRP A 49 1.56 -6.16 9.92
CA TRP A 49 2.53 -5.92 10.99
C TRP A 49 2.21 -6.73 12.26
N SER A 50 0.94 -6.82 12.63
CA SER A 50 0.48 -7.61 13.78
C SER A 50 0.64 -9.13 13.55
N ILE A 51 0.49 -9.56 12.29
CA ILE A 51 0.60 -10.94 11.82
C ILE A 51 2.02 -11.49 11.95
N SER A 52 3.05 -10.63 11.88
CA SER A 52 4.44 -11.03 12.10
C SER A 52 4.68 -11.64 13.50
N GLY A 53 3.72 -11.54 14.42
CA GLY A 53 3.81 -12.04 15.79
C GLY A 53 3.14 -13.40 16.06
N ARG A 54 1.94 -13.71 15.51
CA ARG A 54 1.17 -14.96 15.78
C ARG A 54 -0.12 -15.02 14.92
N LYS A 55 -0.35 -16.15 14.24
CA LYS A 55 -1.67 -16.64 13.74
C LYS A 55 -2.45 -15.76 12.74
N ALA A 56 -1.85 -15.36 11.62
CA ALA A 56 -2.66 -14.93 10.47
C ALA A 56 -3.42 -16.09 9.84
N LYS A 57 -4.66 -15.84 9.42
CA LYS A 57 -5.33 -16.72 8.46
C LYS A 57 -4.60 -16.63 7.10
N PRO A 58 -4.45 -17.73 6.34
CA PRO A 58 -3.79 -17.71 5.03
C PRO A 58 -4.34 -16.63 4.09
N GLU A 59 -5.66 -16.47 4.05
CA GLU A 59 -6.39 -15.47 3.24
C GLU A 59 -5.92 -14.03 3.50
N GLN A 60 -5.57 -13.69 4.74
CA GLN A 60 -5.08 -12.35 5.09
C GLN A 60 -3.64 -12.13 4.63
N ARG A 61 -2.84 -13.19 4.58
CA ARG A 61 -1.45 -13.12 4.07
C ARG A 61 -1.45 -12.96 2.55
N ASP A 62 -2.37 -13.64 1.86
CA ASP A 62 -2.52 -13.55 0.42
C ASP A 62 -2.98 -12.15 -0.01
N ALA A 63 -4.00 -11.59 0.65
CA ALA A 63 -4.45 -10.23 0.40
C ALA A 63 -3.35 -9.18 0.66
N LEU A 64 -2.56 -9.36 1.73
CA LEU A 64 -1.41 -8.51 2.05
C LEU A 64 -0.31 -8.57 0.98
N GLN A 65 0.06 -9.78 0.57
CA GLN A 65 1.08 -10.00 -0.45
C GLN A 65 0.63 -9.43 -1.81
N HIS A 66 -0.66 -9.57 -2.13
CA HIS A 66 -1.23 -9.05 -3.36
C HIS A 66 -1.27 -7.52 -3.35
N ALA A 67 -1.70 -6.90 -2.25
CA ALA A 67 -1.66 -5.45 -2.10
C ALA A 67 -0.22 -4.91 -2.21
N ASP A 68 0.77 -5.54 -1.56
CA ASP A 68 2.17 -5.12 -1.63
C ASP A 68 2.72 -5.16 -3.07
N ASN A 69 2.35 -6.17 -3.86
CA ASN A 69 2.76 -6.29 -5.26
C ASN A 69 2.15 -5.24 -6.18
N LEU A 70 0.98 -4.69 -5.84
CA LEU A 70 0.28 -3.70 -6.65
C LEU A 70 0.71 -2.26 -6.32
N ARG A 71 1.22 -2.03 -5.11
CA ARG A 71 1.71 -0.72 -4.64
C ARG A 71 2.89 -0.22 -5.47
N LEU A 72 3.12 1.09 -5.40
CA LEU A 72 4.33 1.70 -5.94
C LEU A 72 5.54 1.23 -5.14
N LYS A 73 6.52 0.68 -5.85
CA LYS A 73 7.82 0.26 -5.33
C LYS A 73 8.88 1.20 -5.88
N LYS A 74 10.02 1.26 -5.19
CA LYS A 74 11.18 2.06 -5.62
C LYS A 74 11.59 1.80 -7.08
N GLY A 75 11.47 0.55 -7.54
CA GLY A 75 11.79 0.16 -8.92
C GLY A 75 10.83 0.69 -9.98
N ASP A 76 9.70 1.28 -9.59
CA ASP A 76 8.77 1.94 -10.53
C ASP A 76 9.22 3.36 -10.89
N PHE A 77 10.16 3.93 -10.13
CA PHE A 77 10.67 5.27 -10.34
C PHE A 77 12.04 5.20 -10.97
N GLU A 78 12.20 5.86 -12.11
CA GLU A 78 13.50 6.16 -12.68
C GLU A 78 14.00 7.47 -12.03
N VAL A 79 15.15 7.42 -11.37
CA VAL A 79 15.77 8.62 -10.80
C VAL A 79 16.55 9.29 -11.92
N ILE A 80 16.01 10.40 -12.44
CA ILE A 80 16.58 11.13 -13.58
C ILE A 80 17.77 11.98 -13.13
N GLY A 81 17.79 12.41 -11.87
CA GLY A 81 18.90 13.19 -11.32
C GLY A 81 18.84 13.33 -9.81
N ARG A 82 19.96 13.72 -9.20
CA ARG A 82 20.05 13.97 -7.76
C ARG A 82 19.85 15.44 -7.49
N ILE A 83 18.82 15.79 -6.72
CA ILE A 83 18.50 17.19 -6.35
C ILE A 83 19.31 17.60 -5.13
N GLY A 84 19.54 16.70 -4.16
CA GLY A 84 20.33 17.01 -2.96
C GLY A 84 20.64 15.80 -2.09
N GLU A 85 21.63 15.95 -1.21
CA GLU A 85 22.04 14.96 -0.22
C GLU A 85 22.25 15.62 1.14
N GLY A 86 21.70 15.02 2.19
CA GLY A 86 21.88 15.42 3.57
C GLY A 86 22.20 14.20 4.45
N GLN A 87 22.44 14.44 5.73
CA GLN A 87 22.87 13.41 6.69
C GLN A 87 21.89 12.22 6.81
N PHE A 88 20.62 12.42 6.46
CA PHE A 88 19.55 11.41 6.59
C PHE A 88 19.13 10.77 5.27
N GLY A 89 19.75 11.16 4.15
CA GLY A 89 19.43 10.58 2.85
C GLY A 89 19.49 11.58 1.70
N THR A 90 18.92 11.17 0.58
CA THR A 90 19.16 11.76 -0.73
C THR A 90 17.83 12.01 -1.43
N CYS A 91 17.62 13.21 -1.95
CA CYS A 91 16.43 13.55 -2.73
C CYS A 91 16.74 13.46 -4.23
N GLY A 92 15.99 12.64 -4.94
CA GLY A 92 16.06 12.51 -6.40
C GLY A 92 14.95 13.31 -7.09
N ALA A 93 15.24 13.76 -8.31
CA ALA A 93 14.24 14.16 -9.29
C ALA A 93 13.73 12.89 -9.99
N SER A 94 12.41 12.76 -10.08
CA SER A 94 11.70 11.68 -10.78
C SER A 94 10.70 12.29 -11.75
#